data_AF-A0A4D7Z360-F1
#
_entry.id   AF-A0A4D7Z360-F1
#
_cell.length_a   1.000
_cell.length_b   1.000
_cell.length_c   1.000
_cell.angle_alpha   90.00
_cell.angle_beta   90.00
_cell.angle_gamma   90.00
#
_symmetry.space_group_name_H-M   'P 1'
#
loop_
_entity.id
_entity.type
_entity.pdbx_description
1 polymer ?
#
loop_
_entity_poly.entity_id
_entity_poly.type
_entity_poly.pdbx_seq_one_letter_code
_entity_poly.pdbx_strand_id
1 'polypeptide(L)'
;MPIDERPDKHGTAEGAHRLALITVIRALVDNASVADPGLRKRITTDVEAYIMRLDPQSELEFDFAERARSFAANLLKPSDS
;
A
#
# COMPACT_ATOMS: atom_id res chain seq x y z
N MET A 1 -3.55 -26.65 -22.12
CA MET A 1 -3.20 -25.48 -22.95
C MET A 1 -1.98 -24.85 -22.31
N PRO A 2 -0.84 -24.69 -22.99
CA PRO A 2 0.26 -23.92 -22.41
C PRO A 2 -0.16 -22.46 -22.45
N ILE A 3 -0.11 -21.77 -21.30
CA ILE A 3 -0.25 -20.32 -21.29
C ILE A 3 1.04 -19.79 -21.91
N ASP A 4 0.92 -19.14 -23.06
CA ASP A 4 1.99 -18.47 -23.77
C ASP A 4 2.47 -17.32 -22.85
N GLU A 5 3.50 -17.59 -22.03
CA GLU A 5 4.17 -16.62 -21.16
C GLU A 5 4.96 -15.61 -22.03
N ARG A 6 4.25 -14.82 -22.82
CA ARG A 6 4.86 -13.63 -23.42
C ARG A 6 5.13 -12.64 -22.30
N PRO A 7 6.36 -12.12 -22.17
CA PRO A 7 6.67 -11.12 -21.16
C PRO A 7 5.74 -9.92 -21.36
N ASP A 8 5.11 -9.50 -20.27
CA ASP A 8 4.19 -8.37 -20.22
C ASP A 8 4.91 -7.07 -20.55
N LYS A 9 4.92 -6.73 -21.84
CA LYS A 9 5.68 -5.60 -22.41
C LYS A 9 5.34 -4.24 -21.81
N HIS A 10 4.22 -4.13 -21.09
CA HIS A 10 3.72 -2.88 -20.56
C HIS A 10 3.54 -2.90 -19.04
N GLY A 11 3.92 -3.99 -18.36
CA GLY A 11 3.63 -4.14 -16.92
C GLY A 11 2.12 -4.12 -16.61
N THR A 12 1.26 -4.47 -17.60
CA THR A 12 -0.20 -4.47 -17.46
C THR A 12 -0.69 -5.52 -16.46
N ALA A 13 -0.05 -6.69 -16.43
CA ALA A 13 -0.35 -7.74 -15.46
C ALA A 13 0.04 -7.31 -14.04
N GLU A 14 1.22 -6.71 -13.87
CA GLU A 14 1.65 -6.18 -12.57
C GLU A 14 0.76 -5.01 -12.11
N GLY A 15 0.41 -4.11 -13.05
CA GLY A 15 -0.54 -3.02 -12.79
C GLY A 15 -1.93 -3.52 -12.39
N ALA A 16 -2.46 -4.54 -13.08
CA ALA A 16 -3.74 -5.16 -12.76
C ALA A 16 -3.71 -5.86 -11.40
N HIS A 17 -2.64 -6.59 -11.11
CA HIS A 17 -2.44 -7.25 -9.82
C HIS A 17 -2.37 -6.23 -8.68
N ARG A 18 -1.61 -5.15 -8.85
CA ARG A 18 -1.51 -4.05 -7.88
C ARG A 18 -2.84 -3.35 -7.66
N LEU A 19 -3.62 -3.10 -8.71
CA LEU A 19 -4.97 -2.53 -8.60
C LEU A 19 -5.87 -3.43 -7.76
N ALA A 20 -5.91 -4.73 -8.06
CA ALA A 20 -6.73 -5.69 -7.32
C ALA A 20 -6.38 -5.71 -5.83
N LEU A 21 -5.09 -5.74 -5.49
CA LEU A 21 -4.64 -5.70 -4.09
C LEU A 21 -5.03 -4.40 -3.39
N ILE A 22 -4.83 -3.24 -4.02
CA ILE A 22 -5.22 -1.95 -3.46
C ILE A 22 -6.73 -1.92 -3.17
N THR A 23 -7.55 -2.37 -4.11
CA THR A 23 -9.01 -2.41 -3.95
C THR A 23 -9.44 -3.31 -2.79
N VAL A 24 -8.89 -4.52 -2.71
CA VAL A 24 -9.20 -5.47 -1.63
C VAL A 24 -8.79 -4.91 -0.28
N ILE A 25 -7.56 -4.39 -0.15
CA ILE A 25 -7.06 -3.85 1.12
C ILE A 25 -7.90 -2.66 1.57
N ARG A 26 -8.25 -1.74 0.68
CA ARG A 26 -9.10 -0.60 1.01
C ARG A 26 -10.47 -1.03 1.55
N ALA A 27 -11.12 -1.99 0.89
CA ALA A 27 -12.40 -2.52 1.35
C ALA A 27 -12.30 -3.16 2.75
N LEU A 28 -11.22 -3.90 3.01
CA LEU A 28 -10.96 -4.48 4.33
C LEU A 28 -10.73 -3.41 5.40
N VAL A 29 -9.92 -2.39 5.09
CA VAL A 29 -9.66 -1.25 6.00
C VAL A 29 -10.96 -0.52 6.31
N ASP A 30 -11.80 -0.24 5.32
CA ASP A 30 -13.08 0.44 5.52
C ASP A 30 -14.02 -0.37 6.40
N ASN A 31 -14.19 -1.66 6.10
CA ASN A 31 -15.02 -2.56 6.90
C ASN A 31 -14.52 -2.67 8.34
N ALA A 32 -13.22 -2.85 8.55
CA ALA A 32 -12.63 -2.95 9.88
C ALA A 32 -12.70 -1.62 10.66
N SER A 33 -12.66 -0.48 9.96
CA SER A 33 -12.78 0.85 10.58
C SER A 33 -14.16 1.12 11.18
N VAL A 34 -15.21 0.38 10.79
CA VAL A 34 -16.55 0.46 11.39
C VAL A 34 -16.54 -0.04 12.83
N ALA A 35 -15.88 -1.18 13.07
CA ALA A 35 -15.75 -1.77 14.40
C ALA A 35 -14.62 -1.12 15.22
N ASP A 36 -13.60 -0.57 14.54
CA ASP A 36 -12.45 0.04 15.17
C ASP A 36 -12.09 1.39 14.51
N PRO A 37 -12.69 2.49 14.97
CA PRO A 37 -12.42 3.82 14.45
C PRO A 37 -10.94 4.26 14.57
N GLY A 38 -10.17 3.62 15.46
CA GLY A 38 -8.75 3.91 15.68
C GLY A 38 -7.81 3.16 14.73
N LEU A 39 -8.32 2.19 13.95
CA LEU A 39 -7.51 1.31 13.12
C LEU A 39 -6.60 2.08 12.15
N ARG A 40 -7.16 3.01 11.37
CA ARG A 40 -6.39 3.79 10.39
C ARG A 40 -5.23 4.53 11.04
N LYS A 41 -5.48 5.17 12.20
CA LYS A 41 -4.46 5.89 12.96
C LYS A 41 -3.36 4.95 13.44
N ARG A 42 -3.71 3.77 13.98
CA ARG A 42 -2.71 2.79 14.43
C ARG A 42 -1.83 2.30 13.28
N ILE A 43 -2.42 1.99 12.12
CA ILE A 43 -1.64 1.60 10.93
C ILE A 43 -0.69 2.72 10.52
N THR A 44 -1.15 3.99 10.47
CA THR A 44 -0.25 5.14 10.20
C THR A 44 0.89 5.23 11.20
N THR A 45 0.60 5.08 12.50
CA THR A 45 1.62 5.12 13.55
C THR A 45 2.65 3.99 13.39
N ASP A 46 2.21 2.78 13.09
CA ASP A 46 3.11 1.62 12.93
C ASP A 46 4.02 1.78 11.70
N VAL A 47 3.50 2.33 10.60
CA VAL A 47 4.29 2.67 9.41
C VAL A 47 5.37 3.71 9.74
N GLU A 48 5.01 4.81 10.40
CA GLU A 48 6.00 5.83 10.77
C GLU A 48 7.00 5.31 11.80
N ALA A 49 6.58 4.46 12.75
CA ALA A 49 7.48 3.84 13.71
C ALA A 49 8.51 2.92 13.04
N TYR A 50 8.15 2.27 11.93
CA TYR A 50 9.11 1.53 11.10
C TYR A 50 10.06 2.48 10.38
N ILE A 51 9.53 3.52 9.72
CA ILE A 51 10.33 4.50 8.97
C ILE A 51 11.36 5.20 9.87
N MET A 52 11.01 5.51 11.12
CA MET A 52 11.94 6.13 12.08
C MET A 52 13.17 5.28 12.40
N ARG A 53 13.16 3.98 12.07
CA ARG A 53 14.31 3.08 12.28
C ARG A 53 15.24 3.00 11.08
N LEU A 54 14.85 3.60 9.96
CA LEU A 54 15.65 3.67 8.74
C LEU A 54 16.77 4.70 8.90
N ASP A 55 17.87 4.50 8.19
CA ASP A 55 18.97 5.45 8.05
C ASP A 55 18.52 6.64 7.18
N PRO A 56 18.37 7.85 7.77
CA PRO A 56 17.95 9.03 7.02
C PRO A 56 19.02 9.54 6.04
N GLN A 57 20.26 9.03 6.09
CA GLN A 57 21.33 9.38 5.15
C GLN A 57 21.37 8.45 3.92
N SER A 58 20.66 7.33 3.96
CA SER A 58 20.55 6.41 2.82
C SER A 58 19.48 6.91 1.86
N GLU A 59 19.87 7.28 0.63
CA GLU A 59 18.92 7.68 -0.43
C GLU A 59 17.89 6.59 -0.75
N LEU A 60 18.31 5.31 -0.69
CA LEU A 60 17.43 4.16 -0.93
C LEU A 60 16.36 4.06 0.16
N GLU A 61 16.75 4.22 1.42
CA GLU A 61 15.81 4.12 2.54
C GLU A 61 14.90 5.35 2.64
N PHE A 62 15.40 6.51 2.22
CA PHE A 62 14.58 7.71 2.04
C PHE A 62 13.50 7.52 0.97
N ASP A 63 13.86 7.02 -0.22
CA ASP A 63 12.88 6.72 -1.28
C ASP A 63 11.88 5.63 -0.84
N PHE A 64 12.35 4.60 -0.13
CA PHE A 64 11.48 3.59 0.47
C PHE A 64 10.47 4.21 1.44
N ALA A 65 10.93 5.08 2.35
CA ALA A 65 10.07 5.76 3.33
C ALA A 65 8.98 6.60 2.65
N GLU A 66 9.35 7.40 1.65
CA GLU A 66 8.41 8.24 0.91
C GLU A 66 7.37 7.40 0.16
N ARG A 67 7.79 6.31 -0.49
CA ARG A 67 6.86 5.36 -1.13
C ARG A 67 5.94 4.73 -0.11
N ALA A 68 6.47 4.23 1.01
CA ALA A 68 5.68 3.61 2.07
C ALA A 68 4.59 4.55 2.61
N ARG A 69 4.93 5.83 2.84
CA ARG A 69 3.96 6.87 3.21
C ARG A 69 2.88 7.06 2.16
N SER A 70 3.28 7.22 0.91
CA SER A 70 2.35 7.42 -0.21
C SER A 70 1.37 6.24 -0.35
N PHE A 71 1.88 5.02 -0.26
CA PHE A 71 1.07 3.81 -0.28
C PHE A 71 0.12 3.72 0.90
N ALA A 72 0.60 3.94 2.13
CA ALA A 72 -0.23 3.93 3.33
C ALA A 72 -1.34 4.99 3.23
N ALA A 73 -1.02 6.21 2.81
CA ALA A 73 -2.02 7.26 2.61
C ALA A 73 -3.10 6.86 1.60
N ASN A 74 -2.72 6.21 0.49
CA ASN A 74 -3.69 5.72 -0.50
C ASN A 74 -4.57 4.58 0.03
N LEU A 75 -4.01 3.66 0.82
CA LEU A 75 -4.74 2.52 1.36
C LEU A 75 -5.67 2.90 2.52
N LEU A 76 -5.32 3.95 3.27
CA LEU A 76 -6.04 4.39 4.47
C LEU A 76 -7.02 5.53 4.20
N LYS A 77 -7.01 6.15 3.01
CA LYS A 77 -7.98 7.18 2.64
C LYS A 77 -9.40 6.59 2.77
N PRO A 78 -10.31 7.22 3.53
CA PRO A 78 -11.71 6.82 3.56
C PRO A 78 -12.26 6.73 2.14
N SER A 79 -13.04 5.69 1.85
CA SER A 79 -13.80 5.66 0.61
C SER A 79 -14.88 6.75 0.64
N ASP A 80 -14.85 7.63 -0.35
CA ASP A 80 -15.91 8.60 -0.60
C ASP A 80 -17.16 7.77 -0.95
N SER A 81 -18.00 7.49 0.05
CA SER A 81 -19.24 6.71 -0.07
C SER A 81 -20.39 7.58 -0.56
#